data_AF-A0A9D9BCS9-F1
#
_entry.id   AF-A0A9D9BCS9-F1
#
_cell.length_a   1.000
_cell.length_b   1.000
_cell.length_c   1.000
_cell.angle_alpha   90.00
_cell.angle_beta   90.00
_cell.angle_gamma   90.00
#
_symmetry.space_group_name_H-M   'P 1'
#
loop_
_entity.id
_entity.type
_entity.pdbx_description
1 polymer ?
#
loop_
_entity_poly.entity_id
_entity_poly.type
_entity_poly.pdbx_seq_one_letter_code
_entity_poly.pdbx_strand_id
1 'polypeptide(L)'
;MRKIAEILSEELVCFTLGPNSTISSDCNPNSSVIEAVQIEGHTDLDGSVPENFVLSTQRATSTYDVMVRHRPVLERFLNANYLINDEVEAPGPGPQVLSVSGYGETRPVAFGGDAQSKRANRRIDVRFIMTTPKNVEEVEKLKQAVRRALEQQEGAQ
;
A
#
# COMPACT_ATOMS: atom_id res chain seq x y z
N MET A 1 7.11 -13.37 2.46
CA MET A 1 7.12 -11.89 2.58
C MET A 1 8.36 -11.21 2.01
N ARG A 2 9.60 -11.68 2.25
CA ARG A 2 10.80 -11.06 1.63
C ARG A 2 10.73 -10.93 0.10
N LYS A 3 10.34 -12.00 -0.60
CA LYS A 3 10.19 -11.95 -2.07
C LYS A 3 9.15 -10.92 -2.53
N ILE A 4 8.05 -10.77 -1.79
CA ILE A 4 7.03 -9.74 -2.06
C ILE A 4 7.62 -8.34 -1.84
N ALA A 5 8.41 -8.13 -0.79
CA ALA A 5 9.08 -6.85 -0.55
C ALA A 5 10.04 -6.47 -1.68
N GLU A 6 10.75 -7.43 -2.25
CA GLU A 6 11.62 -7.20 -3.43
C GLU A 6 10.81 -6.70 -4.61
N ILE A 7 9.77 -7.45 -4.99
CA ILE A 7 8.88 -7.10 -6.10
C ILE A 7 8.26 -5.73 -5.86
N LEU A 8 7.69 -5.47 -4.68
CA LEU A 8 7.11 -4.16 -4.37
C LEU A 8 8.15 -3.03 -4.46
N SER A 9 9.39 -3.26 -4.01
CA SER A 9 10.43 -2.23 -4.11
C SER A 9 10.83 -1.92 -5.55
N GLU A 10 10.67 -2.88 -6.46
CA GLU A 10 10.98 -2.75 -7.88
C GLU A 10 9.79 -2.14 -8.65
N GLU A 11 8.56 -2.52 -8.31
CA GLU A 11 7.35 -2.11 -9.04
C GLU A 11 6.78 -0.77 -8.57
N LEU A 12 6.86 -0.44 -7.28
CA LEU A 12 6.20 0.76 -6.74
C LEU A 12 6.74 2.06 -7.34
N VAL A 13 7.99 2.06 -7.83
CA VAL A 13 8.57 3.21 -8.55
C VAL A 13 7.68 3.68 -9.70
N CYS A 14 6.93 2.78 -10.33
CA CYS A 14 6.08 3.07 -11.49
C CYS A 14 4.68 3.58 -11.13
N PHE A 15 4.24 3.41 -9.89
CA PHE A 15 2.86 3.67 -9.47
C PHE A 15 2.74 4.68 -8.33
N THR A 16 3.85 5.27 -7.89
CA THR A 16 3.87 6.31 -6.86
C THR A 16 4.48 7.59 -7.40
N LEU A 17 4.32 8.69 -6.67
CA LEU A 17 4.90 9.98 -7.02
C LEU A 17 5.91 10.42 -5.95
N GLY A 18 6.95 11.13 -6.37
CA GLY A 18 7.97 11.68 -5.48
C GLY A 18 9.39 11.18 -5.81
N PRO A 19 10.37 11.47 -4.93
CA PRO A 19 11.80 11.36 -5.26
C PRO A 19 12.31 9.92 -5.45
N ASN A 20 11.60 8.91 -4.97
CA ASN A 20 11.95 7.50 -5.17
C ASN A 20 11.12 6.85 -6.29
N SER A 21 10.40 7.64 -7.08
CA SER A 21 9.50 7.15 -8.13
C SER A 21 10.03 7.52 -9.52
N THR A 22 9.68 6.69 -10.50
CA THR A 22 10.12 6.77 -11.89
C THR A 22 8.97 6.26 -12.75
N ILE A 23 7.88 7.04 -12.78
CA ILE A 23 6.73 6.72 -13.64
C ILE A 23 7.13 6.91 -15.09
N SER A 24 6.86 5.90 -15.92
CA SER A 24 7.00 5.96 -17.38
C SER A 24 5.81 5.31 -18.06
N SER A 25 5.61 5.62 -19.34
CA SER A 25 4.61 4.96 -20.18
C SER A 25 4.90 3.46 -20.37
N ASP A 26 6.17 3.05 -20.26
CA ASP A 26 6.59 1.65 -20.44
C ASP A 26 6.08 0.74 -19.31
N CYS A 27 6.15 1.19 -18.06
CA CYS A 27 5.70 0.39 -16.92
C CYS A 27 4.29 0.76 -16.40
N ASN A 28 3.84 2.00 -16.62
CA ASN A 28 2.53 2.48 -16.19
C ASN A 28 1.83 3.26 -17.31
N PRO A 29 1.41 2.58 -18.40
CA PRO A 29 0.82 3.23 -19.57
C PRO A 29 -0.49 3.98 -19.27
N ASN A 30 -1.21 3.56 -18.22
CA ASN A 30 -2.45 4.18 -17.79
C ASN A 30 -2.25 5.26 -16.73
N SER A 31 -1.01 5.61 -16.38
CA SER A 31 -0.72 6.68 -15.41
C SER A 31 -1.45 6.51 -14.07
N SER A 32 -1.62 5.24 -13.64
CA SER A 32 -2.33 4.89 -12.41
C SER A 32 -1.47 5.18 -11.18
N VAL A 33 -2.05 5.78 -10.15
CA VAL A 33 -1.33 6.14 -8.92
C VAL A 33 -1.92 5.38 -7.74
N ILE A 34 -1.03 4.75 -6.96
CA ILE A 34 -1.38 4.01 -5.75
C ILE A 34 -1.47 4.99 -4.58
N GLU A 35 -2.57 4.88 -3.85
CA GLU A 35 -2.79 5.54 -2.58
C GLU A 35 -2.22 4.73 -1.42
N ALA A 36 -2.47 3.42 -1.40
CA ALA A 36 -1.96 2.56 -0.35
C ALA A 36 -1.70 1.13 -0.82
N VAL A 37 -0.65 0.53 -0.28
CA VAL A 37 -0.45 -0.92 -0.24
C VAL A 37 -0.73 -1.36 1.19
N GLN A 38 -1.90 -1.93 1.42
CA GLN A 38 -2.36 -2.32 2.74
C GLN A 38 -2.08 -3.80 3.01
N ILE A 39 -1.35 -4.08 4.09
CA ILE A 39 -1.12 -5.44 4.60
C ILE A 39 -2.25 -5.75 5.59
N GLU A 40 -3.15 -6.65 5.20
CA GLU A 40 -4.33 -7.01 5.98
C GLU A 40 -4.08 -8.31 6.76
N GLY A 41 -4.23 -8.26 8.09
CA GLY A 41 -4.19 -9.42 8.95
C GLY A 41 -5.56 -10.02 9.17
N HIS A 42 -5.64 -11.35 9.15
CA HIS A 42 -6.87 -12.10 9.43
C HIS A 42 -6.64 -13.28 10.39
N THR A 43 -7.68 -13.64 11.13
CA THR A 43 -7.73 -14.81 12.01
C THR A 43 -8.88 -15.73 11.60
N ASP A 44 -8.92 -16.93 12.15
CA ASP A 44 -10.15 -17.71 12.20
C ASP A 44 -11.00 -17.29 13.41
N LEU A 45 -12.03 -18.09 13.72
CA LEU A 45 -12.98 -17.84 14.80
C LEU A 45 -12.49 -18.33 16.18
N ASP A 46 -11.26 -18.84 16.30
CA ASP A 46 -10.75 -19.29 17.59
C ASP A 46 -10.34 -18.07 18.43
N GLY A 47 -10.81 -17.99 19.68
CA GLY A 47 -10.54 -16.86 20.58
C GLY A 47 -11.68 -15.85 20.63
N SER A 48 -11.50 -14.77 21.40
CA SER A 48 -12.49 -13.69 21.45
C SER A 48 -12.30 -12.68 20.33
N VAL A 49 -13.39 -12.01 19.92
CA VAL A 49 -13.36 -10.96 18.88
C VAL A 49 -12.29 -9.89 19.17
N PRO A 50 -12.18 -9.32 20.40
CA PRO A 50 -11.14 -8.33 20.68
C PRO A 50 -9.71 -8.88 20.54
N GLU A 51 -9.46 -10.10 21.01
CA GLU A 51 -8.14 -10.76 20.87
C GLU A 51 -7.81 -11.01 19.40
N ASN A 52 -8.78 -11.40 18.60
CA ASN A 52 -8.60 -11.64 17.17
C ASN A 52 -8.29 -10.35 16.39
N PHE A 53 -8.91 -9.22 16.75
CA PHE A 53 -8.51 -7.91 16.21
C PHE A 53 -7.07 -7.52 16.60
N VAL A 54 -6.68 -7.73 17.85
CA VAL A 54 -5.30 -7.47 18.30
C VAL A 54 -4.31 -8.38 17.57
N LEU A 55 -4.57 -9.69 17.53
CA LEU A 55 -3.70 -10.69 16.91
C LEU A 55 -3.54 -10.46 15.41
N SER A 56 -4.64 -10.20 14.69
CA SER A 56 -4.57 -9.89 13.25
C SER A 56 -3.73 -8.65 12.97
N THR A 57 -3.93 -7.58 13.76
CA THR A 57 -3.14 -6.34 13.63
C THR A 57 -1.66 -6.61 13.89
N GLN A 58 -1.32 -7.32 14.96
CA GLN A 58 0.07 -7.68 15.28
C GLN A 58 0.74 -8.50 14.17
N ARG A 59 0.01 -9.43 13.55
CA ARG A 59 0.51 -10.24 12.42
C ARG A 59 0.77 -9.36 11.19
N ALA A 60 -0.11 -8.41 10.88
CA ALA A 60 0.10 -7.44 9.81
C ALA A 60 1.32 -6.54 10.09
N THR A 61 1.44 -5.99 11.31
CA THR A 61 2.59 -5.18 11.73
C THR A 61 3.91 -5.96 11.68
N SER A 62 3.91 -7.22 12.12
CA SER A 62 5.10 -8.07 12.03
C SER A 62 5.50 -8.34 10.57
N THR A 63 4.52 -8.47 9.68
CA THR A 63 4.75 -8.64 8.25
C THR A 63 5.33 -7.37 7.62
N TYR A 64 4.78 -6.21 7.95
CA TYR A 64 5.34 -4.91 7.57
C TYR A 64 6.81 -4.78 7.98
N ASP A 65 7.13 -5.09 9.23
CA ASP A 65 8.50 -5.01 9.77
C ASP A 65 9.47 -5.93 9.01
N VAL A 66 9.06 -7.17 8.72
CA VAL A 66 9.87 -8.09 7.90
C VAL A 66 10.12 -7.55 6.49
N MET A 67 9.13 -6.91 5.87
CA MET A 67 9.25 -6.35 4.52
C MET A 67 10.18 -5.15 4.50
N VAL A 68 9.98 -4.18 5.40
CA VAL A 68 10.78 -2.95 5.49
C VAL A 68 12.22 -3.25 5.90
N ARG A 69 12.46 -4.15 6.86
CA ARG A 69 13.84 -4.55 7.22
C ARG A 69 14.57 -5.19 6.04
N HIS A 70 13.87 -5.90 5.17
CA HIS A 70 14.45 -6.51 3.97
C HIS A 70 14.66 -5.48 2.85
N ARG A 71 13.74 -4.53 2.67
CA ARG A 71 13.79 -3.46 1.68
C ARG A 71 13.38 -2.11 2.29
N PRO A 72 14.32 -1.38 2.93
CA PRO A 72 14.00 -0.12 3.62
C PRO A 72 13.47 1.00 2.72
N VAL A 73 13.72 0.92 1.41
CA VAL A 73 13.16 1.86 0.42
C VAL A 73 11.63 1.87 0.41
N LEU A 74 10.98 0.78 0.85
CA LEU A 74 9.52 0.70 0.92
C LEU A 74 8.89 1.81 1.78
N GLU A 75 9.60 2.29 2.80
CA GLU A 75 9.15 3.39 3.67
C GLU A 75 9.26 4.77 3.01
N ARG A 76 9.88 4.85 1.84
CA ARG A 76 10.13 6.09 1.11
C ARG A 76 9.19 6.28 -0.09
N PHE A 77 8.29 5.33 -0.33
CA PHE A 77 7.17 5.50 -1.25
C PHE A 77 6.02 6.18 -0.53
N LEU A 78 5.60 7.31 -1.08
CA LEU A 78 4.63 8.21 -0.46
C LEU A 78 3.36 8.25 -1.32
N ASN A 79 2.21 8.30 -0.66
CA ASN A 79 0.95 8.41 -1.39
C ASN A 79 0.81 9.82 -1.98
N ALA A 80 -0.01 9.98 -3.02
CA ALA A 80 -0.03 11.25 -3.76
C ALA A 80 -0.74 12.40 -3.04
N ASN A 81 -1.37 12.18 -1.87
CA ASN A 81 -2.18 13.21 -1.20
C ASN A 81 -1.39 14.48 -0.86
N TYR A 82 -0.10 14.36 -0.51
CA TYR A 82 0.73 15.53 -0.20
C TYR A 82 0.96 16.44 -1.43
N LEU A 83 0.75 15.93 -2.65
CA LEU A 83 0.84 16.72 -3.89
C LEU A 83 -0.51 17.33 -4.30
N ILE A 84 -1.62 16.82 -3.76
CA ILE A 84 -2.98 17.14 -4.22
C ILE A 84 -3.70 18.09 -3.25
N ASN A 85 -3.43 17.96 -1.94
CA ASN A 85 -4.23 18.63 -0.92
C ASN A 85 -3.71 20.01 -0.49
N ASP A 86 -2.59 20.51 -1.06
CA ASP A 86 -1.89 21.73 -0.60
C ASP A 86 -1.55 21.73 0.92
N GLU A 87 -1.73 20.60 1.60
CA GLU A 87 -1.36 20.35 3.00
C GLU A 87 0.14 20.07 3.07
N VAL A 88 0.94 21.08 2.72
CA VAL A 88 2.41 21.07 2.76
C VAL A 88 2.92 21.13 4.22
N GLU A 89 2.05 21.33 5.20
CA GLU A 89 2.40 21.60 6.60
C GLU A 89 2.32 20.39 7.55
N ALA A 90 2.31 19.15 7.04
CA ALA A 90 2.55 18.00 7.92
C ALA A 90 4.07 17.85 8.15
N PRO A 91 4.60 17.99 9.38
CA PRO A 91 6.02 17.78 9.63
C PRO A 91 6.40 16.33 9.35
N GLY A 92 7.09 16.08 8.24
CA GLY A 92 7.57 14.76 7.86
C GLY A 92 7.71 14.56 6.35
N PRO A 93 8.17 13.38 5.89
CA PRO A 93 8.34 13.07 4.48
C PRO A 93 7.03 12.97 3.69
N GLY A 94 5.86 13.03 4.35
CA GLY A 94 4.54 12.74 3.77
C GLY A 94 4.03 11.36 4.19
N PRO A 95 2.74 11.04 3.93
CA PRO A 95 2.15 9.75 4.26
C PRO A 95 2.68 8.62 3.37
N GLN A 96 3.10 7.52 4.00
CA GLN A 96 3.60 6.34 3.30
C GLN A 96 2.49 5.61 2.53
N VAL A 97 2.84 5.01 1.40
CA VAL A 97 1.95 4.09 0.67
C VAL A 97 1.74 2.81 1.47
N LEU A 98 2.79 2.28 2.10
CA LEU A 98 2.70 1.03 2.84
C LEU A 98 1.93 1.24 4.16
N SER A 99 0.91 0.43 4.41
CA SER A 99 0.06 0.52 5.60
C SER A 99 -0.34 -0.86 6.13
N VAL A 100 -0.90 -0.90 7.34
CA VAL A 100 -1.34 -2.14 8.00
C VAL A 100 -2.80 -2.03 8.46
N SER A 101 -3.50 -3.16 8.46
CA SER A 101 -4.84 -3.29 9.05
C SER A 101 -5.03 -4.69 9.66
N GLY A 102 -5.89 -4.78 10.68
CA GLY A 102 -6.31 -6.06 11.28
C GLY A 102 -7.82 -6.18 11.25
N TYR A 103 -8.31 -7.29 10.68
CA TYR A 103 -9.76 -7.54 10.54
C TYR A 103 -10.27 -8.65 11.46
N GLY A 104 -9.40 -9.28 12.25
CA GLY A 104 -9.74 -10.46 13.04
C GLY A 104 -10.43 -11.53 12.19
N GLU A 105 -11.52 -12.05 12.72
CA GLU A 105 -12.33 -13.10 12.09
C GLU A 105 -13.43 -12.57 11.15
N THR A 106 -13.60 -11.24 11.07
CA THR A 106 -14.81 -10.61 10.49
C THR A 106 -14.89 -10.66 8.96
N ARG A 107 -13.84 -11.15 8.29
CA ARG A 107 -13.77 -11.32 6.82
C ARG A 107 -13.30 -12.74 6.45
N PRO A 108 -14.12 -13.77 6.73
CA PRO A 108 -13.77 -15.14 6.40
C PRO A 108 -13.80 -15.36 4.89
N VAL A 109 -12.86 -16.16 4.40
CA VAL A 109 -12.82 -16.63 2.99
C VAL A 109 -13.22 -18.11 2.89
N ALA A 110 -13.22 -18.82 4.02
CA ALA A 110 -13.71 -20.17 4.15
C ALA A 110 -14.66 -20.28 5.36
N PHE A 111 -15.72 -21.06 5.21
CA PHE A 111 -16.70 -21.30 6.26
C PHE A 111 -16.47 -22.68 6.91
N GLY A 112 -16.84 -22.81 8.19
CA GLY A 112 -16.65 -24.05 8.94
C GLY A 112 -15.46 -24.00 9.91
N GLY A 113 -15.48 -24.91 10.88
CA GLY A 113 -14.50 -24.99 11.97
C GLY A 113 -13.38 -26.03 11.75
N ASP A 114 -13.33 -26.67 10.59
CA ASP A 114 -12.29 -27.66 10.28
C ASP A 114 -10.90 -27.00 10.09
N ALA A 115 -9.87 -27.83 10.13
CA ALA A 115 -8.49 -27.37 10.05
C ALA A 115 -8.14 -26.68 8.71
N GLN A 116 -8.84 -27.01 7.62
CA GLN A 116 -8.62 -26.39 6.32
C GLN A 116 -9.19 -24.97 6.30
N SER A 117 -10.45 -24.80 6.72
CA SER A 117 -11.10 -23.50 6.81
C SER A 117 -10.38 -22.56 7.76
N LYS A 118 -9.94 -23.07 8.92
CA LYS A 118 -9.11 -22.31 9.86
C LYS A 118 -7.80 -21.82 9.24
N ARG A 119 -7.05 -22.68 8.55
CA ARG A 119 -5.82 -22.30 7.87
C ARG A 119 -6.06 -21.24 6.79
N ALA A 120 -7.13 -21.38 6.01
CA ALA A 120 -7.49 -20.41 4.98
C ALA A 120 -7.80 -19.02 5.57
N ASN A 121 -8.45 -18.96 6.73
CA ASN A 121 -8.79 -17.70 7.38
C ASN A 121 -7.60 -17.04 8.11
N ARG A 122 -6.62 -17.80 8.61
CA ARG A 122 -5.38 -17.29 9.24
C ARG A 122 -4.35 -16.78 8.21
N ARG A 123 -4.75 -15.85 7.36
CA ARG A 123 -3.96 -15.35 6.22
C ARG A 123 -3.45 -13.91 6.41
N ILE A 124 -2.56 -13.50 5.52
CA ILE A 124 -2.16 -12.11 5.30
C ILE A 124 -2.50 -11.78 3.86
N ASP A 125 -3.31 -10.74 3.65
CA ASP A 125 -3.65 -10.26 2.31
C ASP A 125 -2.88 -8.96 2.04
N VAL A 126 -2.58 -8.69 0.75
CA VAL A 126 -1.97 -7.43 0.31
C VAL A 126 -2.95 -6.76 -0.65
N ARG A 127 -3.40 -5.56 -0.31
CA ARG A 127 -4.39 -4.81 -1.08
C ARG A 127 -3.82 -3.52 -1.63
N PHE A 128 -4.02 -3.30 -2.92
CA PHE A 128 -3.68 -2.05 -3.59
C PHE A 128 -4.92 -1.15 -3.62
N ILE A 129 -4.79 0.05 -3.07
CA ILE A 129 -5.82 1.09 -3.08
C ILE A 129 -5.32 2.16 -4.04
N MET A 130 -6.12 2.47 -5.05
CA MET A 130 -5.77 3.46 -6.07
C MET A 130 -6.20 4.85 -5.62
N THR A 131 -5.39 5.86 -5.91
CA THR A 131 -5.75 7.27 -5.66
C THR A 131 -7.03 7.61 -6.43
N THR A 132 -8.03 8.11 -5.70
CA THR A 132 -9.33 8.49 -6.25
C THR A 132 -9.58 9.96 -5.90
N PRO A 133 -9.37 10.89 -6.85
CA PRO A 133 -9.64 12.31 -6.66
C PRO A 133 -11.11 12.54 -6.29
N LYS A 134 -11.36 13.42 -5.33
CA LYS A 134 -12.71 13.69 -4.78
C LYS A 134 -13.49 14.73 -5.60
N ASN A 135 -12.78 15.58 -6.34
CA ASN A 135 -13.37 16.67 -7.11
C ASN A 135 -12.50 17.00 -8.34
N VAL A 136 -13.01 17.87 -9.21
CA VAL A 136 -12.34 18.25 -10.47
C VAL A 136 -10.99 18.92 -10.24
N GLU A 137 -10.84 19.71 -9.17
CA GLU A 137 -9.58 20.37 -8.84
C GLU A 137 -8.48 19.34 -8.53
N GLU A 138 -8.79 18.35 -7.69
CA GLU A 138 -7.88 17.25 -7.38
C GLU A 138 -7.52 16.42 -8.63
N VAL A 139 -8.47 16.22 -9.55
CA VAL A 139 -8.21 15.54 -10.83
C VAL A 139 -7.15 16.31 -11.62
N GLU A 140 -7.28 17.63 -11.75
CA GLU A 140 -6.33 18.43 -12.50
C GLU A 140 -4.95 18.49 -11.82
N LYS A 141 -4.90 18.60 -10.48
CA LYS A 141 -3.65 18.51 -9.71
C LYS A 141 -2.94 17.17 -9.91
N LEU A 142 -3.66 16.06 -9.83
CA LEU A 142 -3.10 14.73 -10.05
C LEU A 142 -2.58 14.56 -11.48
N LYS A 143 -3.35 14.99 -12.50
CA LYS A 143 -2.90 14.96 -13.90
C LYS A 143 -1.61 15.76 -14.10
N GLN A 144 -1.53 16.97 -13.54
CA GLN A 144 -0.33 17.81 -13.63
C GLN A 144 0.87 17.19 -12.91
N ALA A 145 0.65 16.54 -11.77
CA ALA A 145 1.72 15.85 -11.05
C ALA A 145 2.27 14.67 -11.85
N VAL A 146 1.39 13.82 -12.42
CA VAL A 146 1.82 12.69 -13.25
C VAL A 146 2.52 13.17 -14.52
N ARG A 147 1.99 14.19 -15.20
CA ARG A 147 2.61 14.77 -16.39
C ARG A 147 4.04 15.24 -16.11
N ARG A 148 4.24 15.99 -15.02
CA ARG A 148 5.57 16.46 -14.61
C ARG A 148 6.52 15.30 -14.31
N ALA A 149 6.03 14.23 -13.68
CA ALA A 149 6.83 13.04 -13.39
C ALA A 149 7.27 12.32 -14.68
N LEU A 150 6.38 12.21 -15.68
CA LEU A 150 6.70 11.62 -16.99
C LEU A 150 7.76 12.45 -17.74
N GLU A 151 7.58 13.78 -17.81
CA GLU A 151 8.51 14.70 -18.49
C GLU A 151 9.93 14.67 -17.85
N GLN A 152 10.01 14.51 -16.52
CA GLN A 152 11.30 14.39 -15.81
C GLN A 152 12.07 13.11 -16.15
N GLN A 153 11.37 12.04 -16.53
CA GLN A 153 12.01 10.78 -16.94
C GLN A 153 12.53 10.84 -18.38
N GLU A 154 11.77 11.47 -19.28
CA GLU A 154 12.18 11.64 -20.68
C GLU A 154 13.42 12.55 -20.82
N GLY A 155 13.58 13.56 -19.95
CA GLY A 155 14.74 14.44 -19.94
C GLY A 155 16.00 13.87 -19.26
N ALA A 156 15.92 12.69 -18.64
CA ALA A 156 17.05 12.02 -17.97
C ALA A 156 17.71 10.93 -18.82
N GLN A 157 17.20 10.69 -20.04
CA GLN A 157 17.76 9.78 -21.05
C GLN A 157 18.58 10.55 -22.10
#